data_AF-A0A7W0QDS6-F1
#
_entry.id   AF-A0A7W0QDS6-F1
#
_cell.length_a   1.000
_cell.length_b   1.000
_cell.length_c   1.000
_cell.angle_alpha   90.00
_cell.angle_beta   90.00
_cell.angle_gamma   90.00
#
_symmetry.space_group_name_H-M   'P 1'
#
loop_
_entity.id
_entity.type
_entity.pdbx_description
1 polymer ?
#
loop_
_entity_poly.entity_id
_entity_poly.type
_entity_poly.pdbx_seq_one_letter_code
_entity_poly.pdbx_strand_id
1 'polypeptide(L)'
;MTESHAEERTKPFAALTALTLAMTVALLVWRTKLIVPVAVIAAIAVPWIAFSIFLRVKRDTWGREGKYLDLWSIPHFIGGVLLACFGIGFWLVLALTTWWECVESLCRIHEHKANRVMDVILATSAWALAQGAFDGNFPGW
;
A
#
# COMPACT_ATOMS: atom_id res chain seq x y z
N MET A 1 12.83 24.10 -17.79
CA MET A 1 13.42 22.78 -18.10
C MET A 1 12.31 21.76 -17.98
N THR A 2 11.78 21.28 -19.10
CA THR A 2 10.86 20.14 -19.12
C THR A 2 11.71 18.89 -18.92
N GLU A 3 11.68 18.31 -17.71
CA GLU A 3 12.27 16.99 -17.50
C GLU A 3 11.61 16.02 -18.47
N SER A 4 12.41 15.33 -19.30
CA SER A 4 11.88 14.28 -20.16
C SER A 4 11.49 13.11 -19.26
N HIS A 5 10.20 12.99 -18.95
CA HIS A 5 9.70 11.87 -18.18
C HIS A 5 9.95 10.58 -18.96
N ALA A 6 10.75 9.69 -18.38
CA ALA A 6 10.96 8.37 -18.96
C ALA A 6 9.63 7.61 -18.93
N GLU A 7 9.31 6.94 -20.03
CA GLU A 7 8.04 6.21 -20.18
C GLU A 7 7.90 5.11 -19.11
N GLU A 8 6.71 5.02 -18.51
CA GLU A 8 6.35 3.98 -17.53
C GLU A 8 6.45 2.60 -18.15
N ARG A 9 7.00 1.65 -17.40
CA ARG A 9 7.09 0.25 -17.82
C ARG A 9 5.86 -0.52 -17.35
N THR A 10 4.74 -0.36 -18.07
CA THR A 10 3.43 -0.91 -17.69
C THR A 10 3.38 -2.44 -17.60
N LYS A 11 4.01 -3.16 -18.53
CA LYS A 11 4.06 -4.64 -18.51
C LYS A 11 4.78 -5.22 -17.29
N PRO A 12 6.05 -4.84 -16.99
CA PRO A 12 6.70 -5.34 -15.78
C PRO A 12 6.04 -4.84 -14.51
N PHE A 13 5.43 -3.63 -14.52
CA PHE A 13 4.62 -3.17 -13.38
C PHE A 13 3.47 -4.13 -13.11
N ALA A 14 2.64 -4.45 -14.11
CA ALA A 14 1.54 -5.39 -13.95
C ALA A 14 2.01 -6.78 -13.46
N ALA A 15 3.13 -7.28 -13.98
CA ALA A 15 3.70 -8.56 -13.55
C ALA A 15 4.18 -8.53 -12.10
N LEU A 16 4.89 -7.47 -11.68
CA LEU A 16 5.37 -7.31 -10.31
C LEU A 16 4.22 -7.05 -9.32
N THR A 17 3.17 -6.34 -9.74
CA THR A 17 1.94 -6.18 -8.96
C THR A 17 1.27 -7.52 -8.73
N ALA A 18 1.08 -8.32 -9.79
CA ALA A 18 0.48 -9.65 -9.68
C ALA A 18 1.30 -10.58 -8.78
N LEU A 19 2.62 -10.58 -8.94
CA LEU A 19 3.54 -11.36 -8.11
C LEU A 19 3.47 -10.93 -6.63
N THR A 20 3.55 -9.61 -6.37
CA THR A 20 3.49 -9.07 -5.01
C THR A 20 2.15 -9.40 -4.36
N LEU A 21 1.05 -9.27 -5.08
CA LEU A 21 -0.28 -9.64 -4.58
C LEU A 21 -0.35 -11.14 -4.26
N ALA A 22 0.11 -12.00 -5.16
CA ALA A 22 0.11 -13.45 -4.94
C ALA A 22 0.96 -13.85 -3.73
N MET A 23 2.15 -13.26 -3.57
CA MET A 23 3.01 -13.49 -2.41
C MET A 23 2.37 -13.00 -1.11
N THR A 24 1.77 -11.80 -1.12
CA THR A 24 1.04 -11.26 0.04
C THR A 24 -0.12 -12.17 0.40
N VAL A 25 -0.96 -12.58 -0.55
CA VAL A 25 -2.07 -13.52 -0.28
C VAL A 25 -1.56 -14.84 0.28
N ALA A 26 -0.48 -15.41 -0.29
CA ALA A 26 0.12 -16.64 0.23
C ALA A 26 0.62 -16.47 1.68
N LEU A 27 1.27 -15.34 1.99
CA LEU A 27 1.68 -14.98 3.34
C LEU A 27 0.49 -14.87 4.30
N LEU A 28 -0.59 -14.21 3.89
CA LEU A 28 -1.80 -14.03 4.70
C LEU A 28 -2.51 -15.37 4.96
N VAL A 29 -2.62 -16.22 3.93
CA VAL A 29 -3.17 -17.58 4.06
C VAL A 29 -2.29 -18.44 4.96
N TRP A 30 -0.97 -18.32 4.88
CA TRP A 30 -0.08 -19.09 5.75
C TRP A 30 -0.11 -18.64 7.22
N ARG A 31 -0.28 -17.33 7.46
CA ARG A 31 -0.21 -16.76 8.82
C ARG A 31 -1.54 -16.77 9.60
N THR A 32 -2.66 -17.16 8.98
CA THR A 32 -4.07 -17.26 9.49
C THR A 32 -4.32 -16.79 10.93
N LYS A 33 -3.99 -15.54 11.25
CA LYS A 33 -4.39 -14.86 12.48
C LYS A 33 -5.21 -13.65 12.09
N LEU A 34 -6.42 -13.91 11.63
CA LEU A 34 -7.38 -12.84 11.43
C LEU A 34 -7.70 -12.24 12.81
N ILE A 35 -7.41 -10.95 12.97
CA ILE A 35 -7.73 -10.19 14.19
C ILE A 35 -9.20 -9.79 14.17
N VAL A 36 -9.76 -9.59 12.97
CA VAL A 36 -11.15 -9.20 12.76
C VAL A 36 -11.87 -10.18 11.83
N PRO A 37 -13.22 -10.22 11.84
CA PRO A 37 -13.99 -11.06 10.93
C PRO A 37 -13.73 -10.73 9.45
N VAL A 38 -13.81 -11.75 8.58
CA VAL A 38 -13.61 -11.59 7.13
C VAL A 38 -14.54 -10.53 6.51
N ALA A 39 -15.76 -10.37 7.04
CA ALA A 39 -16.70 -9.35 6.57
C ALA A 39 -16.16 -7.92 6.75
N VAL A 40 -15.43 -7.65 7.85
CA VAL A 40 -14.79 -6.35 8.10
C VAL A 40 -13.66 -6.12 7.11
N ILE A 41 -12.84 -7.14 6.87
CA ILE A 41 -11.76 -7.07 5.88
C ILE A 41 -12.33 -6.79 4.49
N ALA A 42 -13.38 -7.50 4.08
CA ALA A 42 -14.03 -7.30 2.79
C ALA A 42 -14.62 -5.88 2.65
N ALA A 43 -15.24 -5.36 3.70
CA ALA A 43 -15.81 -4.01 3.72
C ALA A 43 -14.76 -2.90 3.54
N ILE A 44 -13.50 -3.14 3.92
CA ILE A 44 -12.38 -2.22 3.72
C ILE A 44 -11.68 -2.47 2.38
N ALA A 45 -11.41 -3.74 2.06
CA ALA A 45 -10.62 -4.12 0.89
C ALA A 45 -11.34 -3.84 -0.43
N VAL A 46 -12.67 -4.01 -0.50
CA VAL A 46 -13.42 -3.80 -1.75
C VAL A 46 -13.41 -2.32 -2.18
N PRO A 47 -13.77 -1.34 -1.32
CA PRO A 47 -13.62 0.08 -1.66
C PRO A 47 -12.18 0.48 -1.97
N TRP A 48 -11.21 -0.07 -1.22
CA TRP A 48 -9.79 0.16 -1.45
C TRP A 48 -9.35 -0.26 -2.86
N ILE A 49 -9.65 -1.49 -3.27
CA ILE A 49 -9.35 -1.99 -4.62
C ILE A 49 -10.03 -1.11 -5.69
N ALA A 50 -11.31 -0.81 -5.49
CA ALA A 50 -12.07 0.03 -6.43
C ALA A 50 -11.45 1.42 -6.58
N PHE A 51 -11.02 2.03 -5.48
CA PHE A 51 -10.37 3.33 -5.47
C PHE A 51 -8.99 3.30 -6.15
N SER A 52 -8.15 2.29 -5.85
CA SER A 52 -6.86 2.12 -6.52
C SER A 52 -7.00 1.92 -8.04
N ILE A 53 -7.99 1.15 -8.48
CA ILE A 53 -8.30 1.00 -9.91
C ILE A 53 -8.74 2.34 -10.51
N PHE A 54 -9.62 3.08 -9.83
CA PHE A 54 -10.07 4.39 -10.28
C PHE A 54 -8.89 5.36 -10.46
N LEU A 55 -7.99 5.47 -9.47
CA LEU A 55 -6.80 6.31 -9.57
C LEU A 55 -5.89 5.88 -10.71
N ARG A 56 -5.71 4.58 -10.94
CA ARG A 56 -4.92 4.07 -12.07
C ARG A 56 -5.52 4.46 -13.42
N VAL A 57 -6.83 4.32 -13.57
CA VAL A 57 -7.56 4.67 -14.81
C VAL A 57 -7.60 6.18 -15.02
N LYS A 58 -7.60 6.98 -13.93
CA LYS A 58 -7.63 8.44 -13.94
C LYS A 58 -6.30 9.06 -13.54
N ARG A 59 -5.19 8.40 -13.84
CA ARG A 59 -3.84 8.83 -13.45
C ARG A 59 -3.53 10.26 -13.89
N ASP A 60 -3.90 10.62 -15.11
CA ASP A 60 -3.57 11.93 -15.68
C ASP A 60 -4.41 13.09 -15.10
N THR A 61 -5.41 12.80 -14.24
CA THR A 61 -6.24 13.83 -13.58
C THR A 61 -6.26 13.67 -12.06
N TRP A 62 -6.81 12.56 -11.56
CA TRP A 62 -7.05 12.33 -10.14
C TRP A 62 -5.89 11.57 -9.50
N GLY A 63 -5.28 10.62 -10.20
CA GLY A 63 -4.06 9.95 -9.75
C GLY A 63 -2.80 10.75 -10.02
N ARG A 64 -2.88 12.09 -9.95
CA ARG A 64 -1.74 12.97 -10.19
C ARG A 64 -0.90 13.09 -8.93
N GLU A 65 0.40 12.97 -9.14
CA GLU A 65 1.41 12.85 -8.10
C GLU A 65 1.67 14.16 -7.36
N GLY A 66 1.79 14.06 -6.04
CA GLY A 66 2.12 15.14 -5.13
C GLY A 66 3.60 15.17 -4.74
N LYS A 67 4.02 16.26 -4.07
CA LYS A 67 5.38 16.33 -3.52
C LYS A 67 5.53 15.53 -2.22
N TYR A 68 4.48 15.52 -1.39
CA TYR A 68 4.50 14.96 -0.04
C TYR A 68 3.33 14.02 0.23
N LEU A 69 2.13 14.37 -0.26
CA LEU A 69 0.93 13.55 -0.20
C LEU A 69 0.14 13.77 -1.49
N ASP A 70 -0.60 12.75 -1.88
CA ASP A 70 -1.61 12.81 -2.93
C ASP A 70 -2.73 11.78 -2.70
N LEU A 71 -3.49 11.49 -3.74
CA LEU A 71 -4.59 10.53 -3.64
C LEU A 71 -4.09 9.07 -3.59
N TRP A 72 -2.87 8.75 -4.02
CA TRP A 72 -2.28 7.42 -3.88
C TRP A 72 -1.88 7.12 -2.43
N SER A 73 -1.55 8.14 -1.64
CA SER A 73 -1.30 8.01 -0.20
C SER A 73 -2.47 7.37 0.58
N ILE A 74 -3.71 7.51 0.10
CA ILE A 74 -4.90 6.91 0.72
C ILE A 74 -4.86 5.36 0.62
N PRO A 75 -4.67 4.75 -0.57
CA PRO A 75 -4.40 3.33 -0.70
C PRO A 75 -3.28 2.80 0.19
N HIS A 76 -2.19 3.54 0.39
CA HIS A 76 -1.10 3.15 1.29
C HIS A 76 -1.54 3.10 2.75
N PHE A 77 -2.23 4.15 3.20
CA PHE A 77 -2.81 4.20 4.54
C PHE A 77 -3.78 3.03 4.78
N ILE A 78 -4.72 2.81 3.87
CA ILE A 78 -5.70 1.70 3.99
C ILE A 78 -5.02 0.34 3.92
N GLY A 79 -3.97 0.19 3.09
CA GLY A 79 -3.15 -1.02 3.02
C GLY A 79 -2.53 -1.37 4.38
N GLY A 80 -2.02 -0.37 5.12
CA GLY A 80 -1.54 -0.54 6.49
C GLY A 80 -2.60 -1.08 7.45
N VAL A 81 -3.81 -0.50 7.40
CA VAL A 81 -4.96 -0.98 8.20
C VAL A 81 -5.32 -2.42 7.86
N LEU A 82 -5.38 -2.76 6.57
CA LEU A 82 -5.68 -4.11 6.12
C LEU A 82 -4.63 -5.09 6.65
N LEU A 83 -3.34 -4.79 6.55
CA LEU A 83 -2.28 -5.65 7.09
C LEU A 83 -2.39 -5.86 8.61
N ALA A 84 -2.85 -4.85 9.36
CA ALA A 84 -3.13 -4.99 10.79
C ALA A 84 -4.31 -5.95 11.05
N CYS A 85 -5.37 -5.91 10.24
CA CYS A 85 -6.49 -6.86 10.34
C CYS A 85 -6.08 -8.33 10.20
N PHE A 86 -4.96 -8.60 9.50
CA PHE A 86 -4.37 -9.93 9.35
C PHE A 86 -3.29 -10.25 10.39
N GLY A 87 -3.06 -9.39 11.38
CA GLY A 87 -2.08 -9.58 12.44
C GLY A 87 -0.64 -9.66 11.93
N ILE A 88 -0.35 -8.99 10.82
CA ILE A 88 1.00 -8.90 10.28
C ILE A 88 1.85 -8.02 11.19
N GLY A 89 3.05 -8.47 11.58
CA GLY A 89 3.94 -7.70 12.44
C GLY A 89 4.59 -6.51 11.73
N PHE A 90 4.91 -5.47 12.49
CA PHE A 90 5.49 -4.19 12.00
C PHE A 90 6.60 -4.36 10.96
N TRP A 91 7.61 -5.18 11.24
CA TRP A 91 8.76 -5.34 10.35
C TRP A 91 8.39 -5.89 8.98
N LEU A 92 7.39 -6.77 8.91
CA LEU A 92 6.91 -7.30 7.64
C LEU A 92 6.07 -6.25 6.89
N VAL A 93 5.29 -5.44 7.60
CA VAL A 93 4.58 -4.30 7.00
C VAL A 93 5.57 -3.32 6.38
N LEU A 94 6.58 -2.89 7.15
CA LEU A 94 7.63 -1.99 6.67
C LEU A 94 8.33 -2.56 5.44
N ALA A 95 8.69 -3.84 5.46
CA ALA A 95 9.33 -4.50 4.33
C ALA A 95 8.43 -4.54 3.09
N LEU A 96 7.14 -4.86 3.24
CA LEU A 96 6.19 -4.92 2.13
C LEU A 96 5.92 -3.54 1.51
N THR A 97 5.76 -2.51 2.35
CA THR A 97 5.50 -1.14 1.87
C THR A 97 6.73 -0.56 1.20
N THR A 98 7.92 -0.76 1.76
CA THR A 98 9.17 -0.35 1.11
C THR A 98 9.42 -1.13 -0.19
N TRP A 99 9.12 -2.42 -0.22
CA TRP A 99 9.19 -3.21 -1.45
C TRP A 99 8.30 -2.65 -2.56
N TRP A 100 7.07 -2.24 -2.23
CA TRP A 100 6.16 -1.64 -3.19
C TRP A 100 6.73 -0.35 -3.81
N GLU A 101 7.27 0.56 -2.99
CA GLU A 101 7.94 1.77 -3.47
C GLU A 101 9.13 1.47 -4.40
N CYS A 102 9.87 0.40 -4.10
CA CYS A 102 10.94 -0.08 -4.97
C CYS A 102 10.39 -0.60 -6.31
N VAL A 103 9.30 -1.37 -6.31
CA VAL A 103 8.66 -1.87 -7.53
C VAL A 103 8.23 -0.73 -8.44
N GLU A 104 7.61 0.29 -7.87
CA GLU A 104 7.19 1.47 -8.63
C GLU A 104 8.38 2.24 -9.22
N SER A 105 9.43 2.45 -8.41
CA SER A 105 10.68 3.06 -8.86
C SER A 105 11.34 2.28 -10.01
N LEU A 106 11.39 0.94 -9.91
CA LEU A 106 11.91 0.04 -10.95
C LEU A 106 11.08 0.09 -12.24
N CYS A 107 9.77 0.30 -12.10
CA CYS A 107 8.83 0.41 -13.20
C CYS A 107 8.70 1.82 -13.76
N ARG A 108 9.46 2.77 -13.20
CA ARG A 108 9.45 4.18 -13.61
C ARG A 108 8.09 4.84 -13.44
N ILE A 109 7.31 4.41 -12.45
CA ILE A 109 6.15 5.18 -11.99
C ILE A 109 6.71 6.50 -11.47
N HIS A 110 6.35 7.58 -12.16
CA HIS A 110 6.84 8.89 -11.79
C HIS A 110 6.16 9.30 -10.50
N GLU A 111 6.93 9.57 -9.46
CA GLU A 111 6.44 10.02 -8.17
C GLU A 111 7.58 10.76 -7.46
N HIS A 112 7.23 11.80 -6.71
CA HIS A 112 8.24 12.56 -5.98
C HIS A 112 8.84 11.71 -4.84
N LYS A 113 10.17 11.74 -4.68
CA LYS A 113 10.88 10.92 -3.68
C LYS A 113 10.36 11.07 -2.25
N ALA A 114 9.89 12.27 -1.89
CA ALA A 114 9.33 12.50 -0.56
C ALA A 114 7.92 11.90 -0.41
N ASN A 115 7.13 11.78 -1.48
CA ASN A 115 5.82 11.12 -1.45
C ASN A 115 5.98 9.63 -1.15
N ARG A 116 6.89 8.96 -1.86
CA ARG A 116 7.29 7.56 -1.59
C ARG A 116 7.62 7.27 -0.13
N VAL A 117 8.42 8.16 0.48
CA VAL A 117 8.78 8.06 1.90
C VAL A 117 7.56 8.26 2.78
N MET A 118 6.71 9.23 2.46
CA MET A 118 5.47 9.48 3.18
C MET A 118 4.49 8.31 3.08
N ASP A 119 4.39 7.63 1.94
CA ASP A 119 3.51 6.49 1.74
C ASP A 119 3.92 5.28 2.60
N VAL A 120 5.23 5.05 2.76
CA VAL A 120 5.75 4.08 3.73
C VAL A 120 5.42 4.48 5.18
N ILE A 121 5.62 5.76 5.53
CA ILE A 121 5.31 6.28 6.88
C ILE A 121 3.82 6.17 7.17
N LEU A 122 2.96 6.51 6.22
CA LEU A 122 1.50 6.45 6.36
C LEU A 122 1.03 5.01 6.52
N ALA A 123 1.51 4.09 5.70
CA ALA A 123 1.13 2.69 5.80
C ALA A 123 1.54 2.09 7.15
N THR A 124 2.77 2.33 7.60
CA THR A 124 3.25 1.83 8.90
C THR A 124 2.58 2.50 10.10
N SER A 125 2.26 3.79 10.01
CA SER A 125 1.51 4.51 11.05
C SER A 125 0.06 4.04 11.12
N ALA A 126 -0.59 3.85 9.97
CA ALA A 126 -1.96 3.33 9.89
C ALA A 126 -2.05 1.91 10.47
N TRP A 127 -1.06 1.07 10.16
CA TRP A 127 -0.92 -0.24 10.77
C TRP A 127 -0.81 -0.15 12.29
N ALA A 128 0.07 0.71 12.82
CA ALA A 128 0.30 0.84 14.26
C ALA A 128 -0.96 1.32 15.00
N LEU A 129 -1.68 2.30 14.42
CA LEU A 129 -2.95 2.78 14.94
C LEU A 129 -4.03 1.70 14.94
N ALA A 130 -4.17 0.96 13.84
CA ALA A 130 -5.13 -0.13 13.73
C ALA A 130 -4.81 -1.27 14.71
N GLN A 131 -3.54 -1.69 14.79
CA GLN A 131 -3.09 -2.70 15.73
C GLN A 131 -3.36 -2.29 17.18
N GLY A 132 -3.04 -1.03 17.54
CA GLY A 132 -3.32 -0.49 18.88
C GLY A 132 -4.81 -0.44 19.21
N ALA A 133 -5.65 -0.15 18.22
CA ALA A 133 -7.10 -0.18 18.38
C ALA A 133 -7.65 -1.61 18.55
N PHE A 134 -7.05 -2.61 17.91
CA PHE A 134 -7.50 -4.00 18.01
C PHE A 134 -7.03 -4.70 19.29
N ASP A 135 -5.79 -4.45 19.72
CA ASP A 135 -5.20 -5.12 20.90
C ASP A 135 -5.54 -4.42 22.23
N GLY A 136 -6.14 -3.23 22.19
CA GLY A 136 -6.39 -2.40 23.38
C GLY A 136 -5.11 -1.87 24.05
N ASN A 137 -3.94 -2.21 23.51
CA ASN A 137 -2.62 -1.76 23.89
C ASN A 137 -1.95 -1.18 22.65
N PHE A 138 -1.48 0.07 22.71
CA PHE A 138 -0.52 0.54 21.71
C PHE A 138 0.68 -0.42 21.71
N PRO A 139 1.15 -0.88 20.54
CA PRO A 139 2.29 -1.78 20.49
C PRO A 139 3.48 -1.08 21.17
N GLY A 140 3.90 -1.64 22.31
CA GLY A 140 5.17 -1.29 22.94
C GLY A 140 6.27 -1.71 21.99
N TRP A 141 7.04 -0.72 21.55
CA TRP A 141 8.20 -0.83 20.67
C TRP A 141 9.18 -1.92 21.08
#